data_AF-A0A0E0D149-F1
#
_entry.id   AF-A0A0E0D149-F1
#
_cell.length_a   1.000
_cell.length_b   1.000
_cell.length_c   1.000
_cell.angle_alpha   90.00
_cell.angle_beta   90.00
_cell.angle_gamma   90.00
#
_symmetry.space_group_name_H-M   'P 1'
#
loop_
_entity.id
_entity.type
_entity.pdbx_description
1 polymer ?
#
loop_
_entity_poly.entity_id
_entity_poly.type
_entity_poly.pdbx_seq_one_letter_code
_entity_poly.pdbx_strand_id
1 'polypeptide(L)'
;MASRIASRLLRRSNATLGLIRSYSHARNYSSQLSALIPIGSQSSKLTRRRYYLPNASPYQLWSRSFASDNGDQVEAVVPFMGESVTDGTLANFLKKPGDRVEADEPIAQIETDKVTIDVASPEAGVIEKFIASEGDTVTPGTKVAIISKSVAPAETHVAPSEDSTPKETPPKAEETKPKVEEKSPKAEPPKMQAPKPLPPKTSPTEPQLPPKERERRVPMPRLRKRIANRLKDSQNTFAMLTTFNEVDMTNLMKLRSDYKDEFVTKHGVKLGLMSCFVKAAVTALQNQPIVNAVIDGDDIIYRDYVDISVAVGTSKGLVVPVIRDADNMNFADIEKGINALAKKATEGALSIDEMAGGTFTISNGGVYGSLISTPIINPPQSAILGMHSIVQRPVVVDGNILARPMMYLALTYDHRLIDGREAVYFLRRIKDVEN
;
A
#
# COMPACT_ATOMS: atom_id res chain seq x y z
N MET A 1 24.05 -45.40 50.03
CA MET A 1 23.92 -43.94 50.19
C MET A 1 22.62 -43.54 49.48
N ALA A 2 21.55 -43.03 50.10
CA ALA A 2 21.40 -42.29 51.36
C ALA A 2 22.21 -40.97 51.39
N SER A 3 21.67 -39.80 51.72
CA SER A 3 20.38 -39.50 52.37
C SER A 3 19.97 -38.01 52.25
N ARG A 4 18.67 -37.70 52.12
CA ARG A 4 18.03 -36.37 52.38
C ARG A 4 18.50 -35.23 51.42
N ILE A 5 17.98 -34.00 51.41
CA ILE A 5 17.04 -33.26 52.29
C ILE A 5 15.92 -32.62 51.46
N ALA A 6 14.71 -32.54 52.03
CA ALA A 6 13.60 -31.71 51.54
C ALA A 6 13.25 -30.59 52.53
N SER A 7 12.65 -29.51 51.99
CA SER A 7 11.80 -28.49 52.65
C SER A 7 12.23 -27.82 53.98
N ARG A 8 12.57 -26.52 53.89
CA ARG A 8 12.42 -25.42 54.90
C ARG A 8 12.82 -24.11 54.16
N LEU A 9 12.18 -22.94 54.31
CA LEU A 9 11.12 -22.44 55.20
C LEU A 9 10.17 -21.49 54.44
N LEU A 10 8.91 -21.39 54.88
CA LEU A 10 8.08 -20.21 54.60
C LEU A 10 8.29 -19.15 55.70
N ARG A 11 8.39 -17.87 55.33
CA ARG A 11 7.64 -16.78 56.00
C ARG A 11 7.54 -15.52 55.12
N ARG A 12 6.51 -14.73 55.37
CA ARG A 12 6.10 -13.55 54.58
C ARG A 12 6.84 -12.28 55.01
N SER A 13 6.97 -11.33 54.09
CA SER A 13 6.68 -9.92 54.36
C SER A 13 6.22 -9.21 53.09
N ASN A 14 5.38 -8.18 53.22
CA ASN A 14 4.89 -7.37 52.11
C ASN A 14 5.71 -6.07 52.00
N ALA A 15 6.11 -5.68 50.79
CA ALA A 15 6.49 -4.30 50.48
C ALA A 15 6.20 -4.00 49.00
N THR A 16 5.28 -3.07 48.76
CA THR A 16 4.88 -2.58 47.43
C THR A 16 5.87 -1.56 46.88
N LEU A 17 6.16 -1.60 45.57
CA LEU A 17 6.41 -0.40 44.76
C LEU A 17 6.39 -0.71 43.25
N GLY A 18 5.19 -0.74 42.66
CA GLY A 18 5.00 -0.84 41.22
C GLY A 18 4.99 0.55 40.56
N LEU A 19 5.94 0.82 39.66
CA LEU A 19 6.04 2.09 38.93
C LEU A 19 5.04 2.13 37.75
N ILE A 20 3.79 2.45 38.05
CA ILE A 20 2.79 2.81 37.03
C ILE A 20 3.10 4.23 36.53
N ARG A 21 3.56 4.35 35.28
CA ARG A 21 3.64 5.66 34.59
C ARG A 21 2.28 5.99 33.98
N SER A 22 1.60 6.97 34.56
CA SER A 22 0.38 7.54 34.00
C SER A 22 0.67 8.36 32.73
N TYR A 23 -0.15 8.16 31.70
CA TYR A 23 -0.34 9.14 30.63
C TYR A 23 -1.84 9.36 30.44
N SER A 24 -2.26 10.62 30.46
CA SER A 24 -3.66 11.03 30.41
C SER A 24 -4.16 11.16 28.97
N HIS A 25 -5.11 10.31 28.59
CA HIS A 25 -5.96 10.53 27.41
C HIS A 25 -7.40 10.72 27.84
N ALA A 26 -7.87 11.96 27.82
CA ALA A 26 -9.27 12.30 28.02
C ALA A 26 -10.04 12.04 26.71
N ARG A 27 -10.93 11.05 26.72
CA ARG A 27 -11.97 10.88 25.68
C ARG A 27 -13.30 11.34 26.27
N ASN A 28 -13.85 12.44 25.75
CA ASN A 28 -15.22 12.82 26.03
C ASN A 28 -16.16 12.09 25.07
N TYR A 29 -16.93 11.13 25.57
CA TYR A 29 -18.13 10.61 24.92
C TYR A 29 -19.35 11.20 25.62
N SER A 30 -20.23 11.86 24.88
CA SER A 30 -21.57 12.22 25.35
C SER A 30 -22.55 11.10 25.00
N SER A 31 -23.25 10.56 26.00
CA SER A 31 -24.19 9.45 25.83
C SER A 31 -25.53 9.94 25.26
N GLN A 32 -25.91 9.45 24.08
CA GLN A 32 -27.32 9.35 23.70
C GLN A 32 -27.97 8.28 24.58
N LEU A 33 -29.10 8.60 25.23
CA LEU A 33 -29.92 7.63 25.97
C LEU A 33 -31.38 7.80 25.59
N SER A 34 -31.88 6.83 24.82
CA SER A 34 -33.29 6.65 24.54
C SER A 34 -33.99 5.94 25.70
N ALA A 35 -35.26 6.30 25.95
CA ALA A 35 -36.12 5.67 26.95
C ALA A 35 -37.52 5.45 26.36
N LEU A 36 -38.19 4.35 26.77
CA LEU A 36 -39.40 3.87 26.11
C LEU A 36 -40.70 4.52 26.62
N ILE A 37 -41.71 4.45 25.75
CA ILE A 37 -43.12 4.77 26.01
C ILE A 37 -43.80 3.63 26.80
N PRO A 38 -44.59 3.95 27.83
CA PRO A 38 -45.73 3.12 28.25
C PRO A 38 -47.07 3.72 27.83
N ILE A 39 -48.08 2.87 27.60
CA ILE A 39 -49.43 3.26 27.16
C ILE A 39 -50.32 3.56 28.38
N GLY A 40 -51.08 4.66 28.35
CA GLY A 40 -52.07 5.01 29.37
C GLY A 40 -53.07 6.07 28.88
N SER A 41 -54.33 5.96 29.27
CA SER A 41 -55.44 6.76 28.73
C SER A 41 -55.91 7.88 29.68
N GLN A 42 -56.23 9.07 29.13
CA GLN A 42 -57.60 9.62 29.13
C GLN A 42 -57.72 11.09 28.63
N SER A 43 -58.68 11.30 27.73
CA SER A 43 -59.62 12.42 27.58
C SER A 43 -59.29 13.88 28.01
N SER A 44 -59.17 14.74 26.99
CA SER A 44 -59.79 16.09 26.89
C SER A 44 -59.35 17.25 27.83
N LYS A 45 -58.86 18.35 27.22
CA LYS A 45 -59.65 19.56 26.90
C LYS A 45 -58.77 20.67 26.28
N LEU A 46 -59.38 21.58 25.51
CA LEU A 46 -58.69 22.74 24.94
C LEU A 46 -58.54 23.86 25.97
N THR A 47 -57.36 24.49 26.02
CA THR A 47 -57.22 25.90 26.42
C THR A 47 -56.14 26.60 25.59
N ARG A 48 -56.53 27.72 24.97
CA ARG A 48 -55.69 28.56 24.11
C ARG A 48 -55.03 29.66 24.95
N ARG A 49 -53.70 29.68 25.11
CA ARG A 49 -53.00 30.76 25.82
C ARG A 49 -51.97 31.46 24.92
N ARG A 50 -52.25 32.72 24.57
CA ARG A 50 -51.25 33.63 23.99
C ARG A 50 -50.17 33.91 25.04
N TYR A 51 -48.92 34.03 24.61
CA TYR A 51 -47.90 34.76 25.34
C TYR A 51 -47.41 35.93 24.47
N TYR A 52 -47.13 37.06 25.10
CA TYR A 52 -46.70 38.30 24.45
C TYR A 52 -45.18 38.32 24.31
N LEU A 53 -44.68 38.91 23.22
CA LEU A 53 -43.29 39.32 23.07
C LEU A 53 -43.15 40.80 23.50
N PRO A 54 -42.29 41.15 24.47
CA PRO A 54 -41.74 42.48 24.64
C PRO A 54 -40.55 42.69 23.69
N ASN A 55 -40.28 43.94 23.30
CA ASN A 55 -39.32 44.29 22.25
C ASN A 55 -38.16 45.15 22.79
N ALA A 56 -36.91 44.84 22.40
CA ALA A 56 -35.69 45.69 22.51
C ALA A 56 -35.29 46.14 23.96
N SER A 57 -34.10 46.65 24.29
CA SER A 57 -32.78 46.89 23.64
C SER A 57 -31.75 47.09 24.80
N PRO A 58 -30.47 47.54 24.63
CA PRO A 58 -29.61 47.60 23.45
C PRO A 58 -28.17 47.05 23.71
N TYR A 59 -27.74 46.03 22.97
CA TYR A 59 -26.30 45.69 22.87
C TYR A 59 -25.92 45.41 21.42
N GLN A 60 -25.51 46.46 20.70
CA GLN A 60 -24.83 46.31 19.41
C GLN A 60 -23.41 45.82 19.66
N LEU A 61 -23.18 44.50 19.61
CA LEU A 61 -21.82 43.98 19.48
C LEU A 61 -21.27 44.40 18.12
N TRP A 62 -20.36 45.36 18.13
CA TRP A 62 -19.68 45.83 16.93
C TRP A 62 -18.58 44.82 16.53
N SER A 63 -18.99 43.74 15.86
CA SER A 63 -18.09 42.75 15.30
C SER A 63 -17.32 43.34 14.11
N ARG A 64 -16.28 44.13 14.40
CA ARG A 64 -15.25 44.49 13.42
C ARG A 64 -14.48 43.23 13.04
N SER A 65 -14.80 42.66 11.88
CA SER A 65 -13.94 41.68 11.23
C SER A 65 -12.57 42.32 11.01
N PHE A 66 -11.50 41.69 11.49
CA PHE A 66 -10.15 42.10 11.16
C PHE A 66 -9.89 41.72 9.70
N ALA A 67 -9.91 42.71 8.81
CA ALA A 67 -9.38 42.55 7.47
C ALA A 67 -7.87 42.29 7.58
N SER A 68 -7.41 41.14 7.09
CA SER A 68 -5.99 40.95 6.77
C SER A 68 -5.73 41.59 5.42
N ASP A 69 -4.67 42.37 5.32
CA ASP A 69 -4.31 43.07 4.09
C ASP A 69 -3.70 42.09 3.07
N ASN A 70 -4.54 41.65 2.13
CA ASN A 70 -4.21 40.91 0.91
C ASN A 70 -5.22 41.38 -0.15
N GLY A 71 -4.92 42.49 -0.83
CA GLY A 71 -5.84 43.10 -1.80
C GLY A 71 -6.06 42.25 -3.05
N ASP A 72 -7.32 41.98 -3.37
CA ASP A 72 -7.84 41.62 -4.70
C ASP A 72 -7.13 40.49 -5.48
N GLN A 73 -6.48 39.55 -4.78
CA GLN A 73 -5.91 38.32 -5.35
C GLN A 73 -6.86 37.12 -5.15
N VAL A 74 -7.22 36.48 -6.27
CA VAL A 74 -8.06 35.27 -6.35
C VAL A 74 -7.19 34.11 -6.82
N GLU A 75 -7.37 32.93 -6.21
CA GLU A 75 -6.56 31.75 -6.51
C GLU A 75 -7.35 30.79 -7.42
N ALA A 76 -6.81 30.48 -8.61
CA ALA A 76 -7.34 29.43 -9.46
C ALA A 76 -6.86 28.06 -8.94
N VAL A 77 -7.81 27.13 -8.75
CA VAL A 77 -7.60 25.86 -8.03
C VAL A 77 -8.05 24.69 -8.89
N VAL A 78 -7.33 23.57 -8.84
CA VAL A 78 -7.69 22.34 -9.56
C VAL A 78 -9.09 21.86 -9.13
N PRO A 79 -10.06 21.73 -10.08
CA PRO A 79 -11.41 21.30 -9.78
C PRO A 79 -11.47 19.81 -9.38
N PHE A 80 -12.63 19.36 -8.90
CA PHE A 80 -12.83 17.96 -8.53
C PHE A 80 -12.83 17.05 -9.78
N MET A 81 -11.84 16.16 -9.88
CA MET A 81 -11.61 15.31 -11.07
C MET A 81 -12.46 14.02 -11.11
N GLY A 82 -13.47 13.91 -10.24
CA GLY A 82 -14.33 12.73 -10.10
C GLY A 82 -13.83 11.73 -9.06
N GLU A 83 -14.73 10.89 -8.54
CA GLU A 83 -14.47 9.98 -7.40
C GLU A 83 -13.38 8.93 -7.66
N SER A 84 -13.01 8.69 -8.92
CA SER A 84 -12.03 7.69 -9.35
C SER A 84 -10.70 8.27 -9.85
N VAL A 85 -10.45 9.57 -9.73
CA VAL A 85 -9.21 10.22 -10.18
C VAL A 85 -8.61 11.07 -9.06
N THR A 86 -7.52 10.59 -8.47
CA THR A 86 -6.84 11.21 -7.33
C THR A 86 -5.85 12.32 -7.70
N ASP A 87 -5.31 12.26 -8.91
CA ASP A 87 -4.18 13.05 -9.38
C ASP A 87 -4.20 13.16 -10.93
N GLY A 88 -3.69 14.28 -11.43
CA GLY A 88 -3.59 14.59 -12.86
C GLY A 88 -2.28 15.31 -13.17
N THR A 89 -1.88 15.35 -14.44
CA THR A 89 -0.67 16.06 -14.89
C THR A 89 -1.05 17.32 -15.65
N LEU A 90 -0.46 18.46 -15.31
CA LEU A 90 -0.72 19.70 -16.03
C LEU A 90 -0.03 19.63 -17.41
N ALA A 91 -0.83 19.62 -18.48
CA ALA A 91 -0.37 19.31 -19.83
C ALA A 91 0.10 20.55 -20.60
N ASN A 92 -0.73 21.60 -20.67
CA ASN A 92 -0.42 22.86 -21.35
C ASN A 92 -1.11 24.04 -20.64
N PHE A 93 -0.47 25.21 -20.62
CA PHE A 93 -1.14 26.48 -20.33
C PHE A 93 -1.73 27.10 -21.61
N LEU A 94 -3.01 27.50 -21.56
CA LEU A 94 -3.72 28.16 -22.67
C LEU A 94 -3.55 29.69 -22.66
N LYS A 95 -3.08 30.25 -21.53
CA LYS A 95 -2.89 31.67 -21.26
C LYS A 95 -1.52 31.93 -20.65
N LYS A 96 -0.95 33.11 -20.86
CA LYS A 96 0.35 33.54 -20.31
C LYS A 96 0.14 34.42 -19.07
N PRO A 97 1.14 34.52 -18.17
CA PRO A 97 1.14 35.55 -17.14
C PRO A 97 1.08 36.95 -17.78
N GLY A 98 0.18 37.79 -17.31
CA GLY A 98 -0.17 39.09 -17.89
C GLY A 98 -1.40 39.06 -18.83
N ASP A 99 -1.88 37.89 -19.26
CA ASP A 99 -3.13 37.81 -20.02
C ASP A 99 -4.34 38.08 -19.12
N ARG A 100 -5.33 38.78 -19.67
CA ARG A 100 -6.67 38.91 -19.08
C ARG A 100 -7.47 37.64 -19.34
N VAL A 101 -8.20 37.20 -18.31
CA VAL A 101 -9.18 36.13 -18.38
C VAL A 101 -10.53 36.60 -17.83
N GLU A 102 -11.61 36.13 -18.43
CA GLU A 102 -12.96 36.32 -17.89
C GLU A 102 -13.33 35.14 -16.94
N ALA A 103 -14.43 35.28 -16.20
CA ALA A 103 -14.91 34.20 -15.33
C ALA A 103 -15.30 32.96 -16.15
N ASP A 104 -15.05 31.77 -15.58
CA ASP A 104 -15.21 30.45 -16.20
C ASP A 104 -14.35 30.20 -17.48
N GLU A 105 -13.42 31.09 -17.83
CA GLU A 105 -12.52 30.89 -18.98
C GLU A 105 -11.38 29.89 -18.67
N PRO A 106 -11.07 28.90 -19.54
CA PRO A 106 -10.05 27.89 -19.29
C PRO A 106 -8.62 28.45 -19.38
N ILE A 107 -7.83 28.23 -18.32
CA ILE A 107 -6.45 28.74 -18.16
C ILE A 107 -5.40 27.67 -18.47
N ALA A 108 -5.65 26.43 -18.04
CA ALA A 108 -4.71 25.31 -18.15
C ALA A 108 -5.46 23.99 -18.36
N GLN A 109 -4.86 23.05 -19.09
CA GLN A 109 -5.43 21.72 -19.30
C GLN A 109 -4.71 20.68 -18.44
N ILE A 110 -5.47 19.82 -17.76
CA ILE A 110 -4.95 18.68 -17.00
C ILE A 110 -5.26 17.39 -17.74
N GLU A 111 -4.22 16.63 -18.07
CA GLU A 111 -4.35 15.27 -18.57
C GLU A 111 -4.48 14.29 -17.40
N THR A 112 -5.53 13.47 -17.44
CA THR A 112 -5.74 12.32 -16.55
C THR A 112 -5.76 11.03 -17.38
N ASP A 113 -5.70 9.87 -16.72
CA ASP A 113 -5.67 8.53 -17.38
C ASP A 113 -6.87 8.26 -18.33
N LYS A 114 -7.93 9.08 -18.29
CA LYS A 114 -9.16 8.88 -19.09
C LYS A 114 -9.76 10.14 -19.74
N VAL A 115 -9.52 11.34 -19.22
CA VAL A 115 -10.16 12.59 -19.68
C VAL A 115 -9.22 13.79 -19.52
N THR A 116 -9.20 14.71 -20.50
CA THR A 116 -8.64 16.06 -20.37
C THR A 116 -9.61 16.98 -19.63
N ILE A 117 -9.21 17.56 -18.51
CA ILE A 117 -10.04 18.43 -17.68
C ILE A 117 -9.43 19.84 -17.68
N ASP A 118 -10.24 20.84 -18.07
CA ASP A 118 -9.81 22.23 -18.09
C ASP A 118 -9.94 22.89 -16.70
N VAL A 119 -8.93 23.67 -16.32
CA VAL A 119 -8.95 24.51 -15.11
C VAL A 119 -9.44 25.90 -15.50
N ALA A 120 -10.69 26.20 -15.15
CA ALA A 120 -11.34 27.48 -15.42
C ALA A 120 -10.97 28.57 -14.39
N SER A 121 -11.09 29.84 -14.78
CA SER A 121 -10.91 30.99 -13.90
C SER A 121 -12.12 31.18 -12.97
N PRO A 122 -11.95 31.22 -11.63
CA PRO A 122 -13.06 31.43 -10.71
C PRO A 122 -13.62 32.87 -10.71
N GLU A 123 -12.86 33.86 -11.18
CA GLU A 123 -13.31 35.24 -11.41
C GLU A 123 -12.61 35.87 -12.63
N ALA A 124 -13.13 36.98 -13.14
CA ALA A 124 -12.49 37.77 -14.19
C ALA A 124 -11.35 38.64 -13.62
N GLY A 125 -10.19 38.65 -14.29
CA GLY A 125 -9.00 39.38 -13.83
C GLY A 125 -7.78 39.17 -14.73
N VAL A 126 -6.58 39.48 -14.21
CA VAL A 126 -5.29 39.30 -14.91
C VAL A 126 -4.47 38.23 -14.20
N ILE A 127 -3.91 37.27 -14.95
CA ILE A 127 -3.06 36.22 -14.39
C ILE A 127 -1.72 36.83 -13.95
N GLU A 128 -1.45 36.93 -12.66
CA GLU A 128 -0.19 37.48 -12.17
C GLU A 128 0.95 36.45 -12.26
N LYS A 129 0.68 35.21 -11.85
CA LYS A 129 1.71 34.16 -11.75
C LYS A 129 1.12 32.75 -11.66
N PHE A 130 1.76 31.81 -12.35
CA PHE A 130 1.56 30.37 -12.15
C PHE A 130 2.41 29.84 -10.99
N ILE A 131 1.81 28.95 -10.20
CA ILE A 131 2.44 28.26 -9.05
C ILE A 131 2.94 26.87 -9.47
N ALA A 132 2.24 26.21 -10.39
CA ALA A 132 2.62 24.94 -11.00
C ALA A 132 3.30 25.13 -12.36
N SER A 133 4.08 24.14 -12.80
CA SER A 133 4.77 24.08 -14.09
C SER A 133 4.10 23.08 -15.04
N GLU A 134 4.39 23.18 -16.33
CA GLU A 134 3.99 22.15 -17.30
C GLU A 134 4.71 20.82 -16.97
N GLY A 135 3.94 19.73 -16.90
CA GLY A 135 4.40 18.41 -16.45
C GLY A 135 4.36 18.16 -14.94
N ASP A 136 3.97 19.14 -14.10
CA ASP A 136 3.78 18.90 -12.67
C ASP A 136 2.52 18.06 -12.38
N THR A 137 2.61 17.17 -11.39
CA THR A 137 1.48 16.37 -10.89
C THR A 137 0.69 17.16 -9.85
N VAL A 138 -0.60 17.36 -10.11
CA VAL A 138 -1.49 18.17 -9.28
C VAL A 138 -2.68 17.35 -8.76
N THR A 139 -3.11 17.63 -7.53
CA THR A 139 -4.29 17.01 -6.90
C THR A 139 -5.44 18.02 -6.77
N PRO A 140 -6.71 17.58 -6.67
CA PRO A 140 -7.84 18.49 -6.43
C PRO A 140 -7.60 19.38 -5.20
N GLY A 141 -7.87 20.68 -5.31
CA GLY A 141 -7.53 21.65 -4.28
C GLY A 141 -6.11 22.25 -4.36
N THR A 142 -5.27 21.82 -5.31
CA THR A 142 -3.96 22.45 -5.57
C THR A 142 -4.13 23.80 -6.27
N LYS A 143 -3.36 24.81 -5.87
CA LYS A 143 -3.37 26.16 -6.45
C LYS A 143 -2.54 26.18 -7.74
N VAL A 144 -3.13 26.61 -8.84
CA VAL A 144 -2.52 26.65 -10.18
C VAL A 144 -2.01 28.05 -10.51
N ALA A 145 -2.83 29.08 -10.28
CA ALA A 145 -2.52 30.47 -10.62
C ALA A 145 -3.03 31.46 -9.55
N ILE A 146 -2.39 32.64 -9.49
CA ILE A 146 -2.90 33.83 -8.79
C ILE A 146 -3.38 34.82 -9.85
N ILE A 147 -4.58 35.37 -9.64
CA ILE A 147 -5.27 36.27 -10.57
C ILE A 147 -5.67 37.53 -9.79
N SER A 148 -5.38 38.73 -10.30
CA SER A 148 -5.76 39.98 -9.64
C SER A 148 -6.90 40.74 -10.34
N LYS A 149 -7.79 41.29 -9.51
CA LYS A 149 -9.10 41.84 -9.92
C LYS A 149 -9.02 43.32 -10.28
N SER A 150 -8.38 43.63 -11.41
CA SER A 150 -8.24 45.01 -11.92
C SER A 150 -9.22 45.31 -13.08
N VAL A 151 -9.92 46.45 -13.00
CA VAL A 151 -10.93 46.87 -14.00
C VAL A 151 -10.67 48.30 -14.49
N ALA A 152 -10.05 48.41 -15.66
CA ALA A 152 -10.03 49.60 -16.51
C ALA A 152 -9.83 49.20 -18.00
N PRO A 153 -10.34 49.95 -19.00
CA PRO A 153 -10.33 49.53 -20.41
C PRO A 153 -9.46 50.38 -21.37
N ALA A 154 -9.03 49.75 -22.47
CA ALA A 154 -8.52 50.35 -23.73
C ALA A 154 -7.22 51.20 -23.64
N GLU A 155 -6.40 51.41 -24.69
CA GLU A 155 -6.63 51.36 -26.14
C GLU A 155 -5.49 50.64 -26.94
N THR A 156 -5.68 50.53 -28.26
CA THR A 156 -4.76 49.96 -29.26
C THR A 156 -3.69 50.94 -29.75
N HIS A 157 -2.49 50.45 -30.16
CA HIS A 157 -1.88 50.85 -31.46
C HIS A 157 -0.62 50.03 -31.87
N VAL A 158 -0.70 49.38 -33.04
CA VAL A 158 0.29 49.33 -34.16
C VAL A 158 1.79 49.03 -33.91
N ALA A 159 2.29 47.98 -34.61
CA ALA A 159 3.70 47.69 -34.96
C ALA A 159 4.03 48.26 -36.39
N PRO A 160 5.28 48.32 -36.94
CA PRO A 160 6.40 47.36 -36.76
C PRO A 160 7.87 47.91 -36.92
N SER A 161 8.81 46.97 -37.08
CA SER A 161 10.10 47.04 -37.84
C SER A 161 11.46 47.35 -37.17
N GLU A 162 12.26 46.27 -37.09
CA GLU A 162 13.65 46.07 -37.60
C GLU A 162 14.91 46.78 -37.04
N ASP A 163 15.79 45.90 -36.52
CA ASP A 163 17.26 45.74 -36.75
C ASP A 163 18.30 46.80 -36.31
N SER A 164 19.21 46.37 -35.42
CA SER A 164 20.68 46.31 -35.69
C SER A 164 21.49 45.83 -34.47
N THR A 165 22.66 45.23 -34.73
CA THR A 165 23.72 44.81 -33.77
C THR A 165 25.10 45.21 -34.36
N PRO A 166 26.31 44.91 -33.80
CA PRO A 166 26.69 44.26 -32.52
C PRO A 166 27.89 44.99 -31.80
N LYS A 167 28.69 44.23 -31.01
CA LYS A 167 30.10 44.46 -30.53
C LYS A 167 30.31 45.33 -29.25
N GLU A 168 31.30 45.08 -28.36
CA GLU A 168 32.35 44.02 -28.26
C GLU A 168 32.81 43.78 -26.78
N THR A 169 33.59 42.72 -26.49
CA THR A 169 34.12 42.25 -25.16
C THR A 169 35.65 42.03 -25.21
N PRO A 170 36.40 41.57 -24.14
CA PRO A 170 36.19 41.52 -22.67
C PRO A 170 37.09 42.60 -21.97
N PRO A 171 38.18 42.42 -21.16
CA PRO A 171 38.73 41.33 -20.27
C PRO A 171 37.94 41.12 -18.94
N LYS A 172 38.35 40.50 -17.79
CA LYS A 172 39.62 40.10 -17.08
C LYS A 172 40.37 41.23 -16.29
N ALA A 173 41.10 41.03 -15.17
CA ALA A 173 41.44 39.82 -14.39
C ALA A 173 41.71 40.05 -12.86
N GLU A 174 41.64 38.94 -12.09
CA GLU A 174 42.40 38.56 -10.87
C GLU A 174 42.62 39.48 -9.63
N GLU A 175 42.13 38.99 -8.47
CA GLU A 175 42.82 38.82 -7.15
C GLU A 175 43.37 40.05 -6.34
N THR A 176 43.69 40.00 -5.03
CA THR A 176 43.75 38.92 -3.98
C THR A 176 43.38 39.44 -2.56
N LYS A 177 43.21 38.55 -1.57
CA LYS A 177 43.25 38.79 -0.10
C LYS A 177 44.73 38.80 0.41
N PRO A 178 45.15 39.16 1.67
CA PRO A 178 44.40 39.06 2.95
C PRO A 178 44.70 40.01 4.16
N LYS A 179 43.79 39.94 5.16
CA LYS A 179 43.94 39.88 6.64
C LYS A 179 45.29 40.18 7.37
N VAL A 180 45.25 41.11 8.36
CA VAL A 180 45.79 41.10 9.77
C VAL A 180 44.99 42.20 10.53
N GLU A 181 44.33 42.12 11.71
CA GLU A 181 44.43 41.40 13.02
C GLU A 181 45.24 42.15 14.12
N GLU A 182 44.59 42.76 15.16
CA GLU A 182 45.05 42.83 16.58
C GLU A 182 44.04 43.53 17.56
N LYS A 183 43.89 42.92 18.76
CA LYS A 183 43.26 43.27 20.07
C LYS A 183 43.25 44.77 20.50
N SER A 184 42.18 45.37 21.06
CA SER A 184 41.54 45.27 22.43
C SER A 184 42.30 46.02 23.58
N PRO A 185 41.77 46.26 24.81
CA PRO A 185 40.37 46.39 25.33
C PRO A 185 40.13 47.57 26.34
N LYS A 186 38.87 47.88 26.70
CA LYS A 186 38.45 48.53 27.98
C LYS A 186 36.92 48.36 28.17
N ALA A 187 36.42 47.58 29.13
CA ALA A 187 36.29 47.81 30.58
C ALA A 187 34.89 48.35 30.98
N GLU A 188 34.27 47.72 31.97
CA GLU A 188 32.83 47.74 32.28
C GLU A 188 32.56 48.34 33.68
N PRO A 189 31.37 48.94 33.93
CA PRO A 189 30.81 49.08 35.27
C PRO A 189 29.48 48.31 35.45
N PRO A 190 29.22 47.67 36.61
CA PRO A 190 28.22 46.58 36.73
C PRO A 190 26.92 46.95 37.46
N LYS A 191 25.86 46.13 37.32
CA LYS A 191 25.07 45.62 38.47
C LYS A 191 24.02 44.53 38.19
N MET A 192 23.69 43.83 39.28
CA MET A 192 22.51 43.01 39.58
C MET A 192 22.33 41.67 38.85
N GLN A 193 22.28 40.61 39.66
CA GLN A 193 21.94 39.25 39.26
C GLN A 193 20.42 39.06 39.18
N ALA A 194 19.95 38.37 38.14
CA ALA A 194 18.63 37.74 38.12
C ALA A 194 18.76 36.23 38.46
N PRO A 195 17.68 35.54 38.88
CA PRO A 195 17.73 34.12 39.22
C PRO A 195 18.16 33.23 38.05
N LYS A 196 18.88 32.14 38.34
CA LYS A 196 19.32 31.17 37.32
C LYS A 196 18.12 30.62 36.52
N PRO A 197 18.15 30.66 35.18
CA PRO A 197 17.27 29.83 34.37
C PRO A 197 17.48 28.36 34.70
N LEU A 198 16.39 27.60 34.83
CA LEU A 198 16.46 26.14 34.79
C LEU A 198 16.97 25.72 33.40
N PRO A 199 17.83 24.68 33.29
CA PRO A 199 18.29 24.21 32.00
C PRO A 199 17.09 23.77 31.15
N PRO A 200 17.04 24.11 29.85
CA PRO A 200 15.95 23.69 28.99
C PRO A 200 15.89 22.17 28.97
N LYS A 201 14.69 21.62 29.21
CA LYS A 201 14.46 20.17 29.09
C LYS A 201 14.80 19.76 27.67
N THR A 202 15.77 18.87 27.51
CA THR A 202 16.14 18.32 26.22
C THR A 202 14.95 17.54 25.64
N SER A 203 14.25 18.15 24.69
CA SER A 203 13.40 17.42 23.75
C SER A 203 14.24 16.34 23.08
N PRO A 204 13.74 15.10 22.91
CA PRO A 204 14.49 14.05 22.24
C PRO A 204 14.91 14.49 20.84
N THR A 205 16.21 14.70 20.63
CA THR A 205 16.75 14.97 19.29
C THR A 205 16.48 13.75 18.42
N GLU A 206 15.92 13.97 17.23
CA GLU A 206 15.72 12.90 16.25
C GLU A 206 17.08 12.23 15.93
N PRO A 207 17.16 10.89 15.85
CA PRO A 207 18.43 10.21 15.64
C PRO A 207 19.13 10.68 14.36
N GLN A 208 20.30 11.30 14.49
CA GLN A 208 21.12 11.64 13.33
C GLN A 208 21.53 10.36 12.60
N LEU A 209 20.93 10.14 11.43
CA LEU A 209 21.27 9.04 10.53
C LEU A 209 22.75 9.18 10.08
N PRO A 210 23.44 8.05 9.82
CA PRO A 210 24.83 8.08 9.37
C PRO A 210 24.99 8.86 8.05
N PRO A 211 26.19 9.41 7.76
CA PRO A 211 26.41 10.21 6.56
C PRO A 211 25.98 9.50 5.28
N LYS A 212 25.21 10.22 4.43
CA LYS A 212 24.63 9.71 3.17
C LYS A 212 25.66 9.16 2.18
N GLU A 213 26.93 9.52 2.33
CA GLU A 213 28.08 8.97 1.60
C GLU A 213 28.22 7.45 1.75
N ARG A 214 27.65 6.86 2.81
CA ARG A 214 27.58 5.40 3.02
C ARG A 214 26.38 4.74 2.33
N GLU A 215 25.48 5.51 1.71
CA GLU A 215 24.27 5.01 1.04
C GLU A 215 24.39 5.05 -0.49
N ARG A 216 24.33 3.89 -1.15
CA ARG A 216 24.11 3.85 -2.60
C ARG A 216 22.62 3.91 -2.93
N ARG A 217 22.13 5.06 -3.37
CA ARG A 217 20.75 5.22 -3.86
C ARG A 217 20.63 4.70 -5.30
N VAL A 218 19.62 3.87 -5.56
CA VAL A 218 19.30 3.31 -6.88
C VAL A 218 17.79 3.47 -7.12
N PRO A 219 17.34 4.09 -8.22
CA PRO A 219 15.91 4.28 -8.48
C PRO A 219 15.24 2.94 -8.80
N MET A 220 14.03 2.72 -8.27
CA MET A 220 13.24 1.52 -8.57
C MET A 220 12.82 1.49 -10.05
N PRO A 221 13.13 0.42 -10.82
CA PRO A 221 12.64 0.26 -12.19
C PRO A 221 11.11 0.29 -12.28
N ARG A 222 10.55 0.78 -13.40
CA ARG A 222 9.09 0.91 -13.62
C ARG A 222 8.33 -0.40 -13.32
N LEU A 223 8.84 -1.54 -13.77
CA LEU A 223 8.27 -2.87 -13.47
C LEU A 223 8.26 -3.19 -11.97
N ARG A 224 9.36 -2.90 -11.25
CA ARG A 224 9.49 -3.15 -9.81
C ARG A 224 8.54 -2.25 -8.99
N LYS A 225 8.28 -1.02 -9.43
CA LYS A 225 7.24 -0.15 -8.84
C LYS A 225 5.84 -0.78 -9.00
N ARG A 226 5.44 -1.16 -10.22
CA ARG A 226 4.13 -1.80 -10.47
C ARG A 226 3.91 -3.06 -9.63
N ILE A 227 4.94 -3.91 -9.51
CA ILE A 227 4.89 -5.12 -8.66
C ILE A 227 4.77 -4.75 -7.18
N ALA A 228 5.50 -3.74 -6.70
CA ALA A 228 5.43 -3.31 -5.31
C ALA A 228 4.04 -2.78 -4.93
N ASN A 229 3.41 -1.98 -5.80
CA ASN A 229 2.03 -1.53 -5.61
C ASN A 229 1.09 -2.74 -5.55
N ARG A 230 1.02 -3.57 -6.61
CA ARG A 230 0.14 -4.76 -6.68
C ARG A 230 0.25 -5.71 -5.47
N LEU A 231 1.47 -5.88 -4.93
CA LEU A 231 1.68 -6.69 -3.72
C LEU A 231 1.16 -6.00 -2.45
N LYS A 232 1.28 -4.67 -2.35
CA LYS A 232 0.72 -3.91 -1.23
C LYS A 232 -0.79 -3.77 -1.31
N ASP A 233 -1.34 -3.64 -2.53
CA ASP A 233 -2.78 -3.64 -2.79
C ASP A 233 -3.39 -4.98 -2.35
N SER A 234 -2.77 -6.12 -2.73
CA SER A 234 -3.14 -7.45 -2.24
C SER A 234 -3.19 -7.53 -0.70
N GLN A 235 -2.16 -7.04 -0.01
CA GLN A 235 -2.11 -6.98 1.46
C GLN A 235 -3.09 -5.99 2.11
N ASN A 236 -3.61 -5.00 1.37
CA ASN A 236 -4.60 -4.05 1.86
C ASN A 236 -6.03 -4.58 1.66
N THR A 237 -6.26 -5.34 0.59
CA THR A 237 -7.57 -5.88 0.21
C THR A 237 -7.94 -7.15 0.98
N PHE A 238 -7.02 -8.10 1.08
CA PHE A 238 -7.31 -9.43 1.66
C PHE A 238 -7.01 -9.49 3.16
N ALA A 239 -7.87 -10.13 3.94
CA ALA A 239 -7.58 -10.48 5.33
C ALA A 239 -6.70 -11.73 5.39
N MET A 240 -5.45 -11.59 4.93
CA MET A 240 -4.53 -12.71 4.73
C MET A 240 -4.20 -13.45 6.03
N LEU A 241 -4.56 -14.73 6.10
CA LEU A 241 -4.03 -15.67 7.11
C LEU A 241 -3.29 -16.82 6.41
N THR A 242 -2.24 -17.34 7.04
CA THR A 242 -1.50 -18.52 6.56
C THR A 242 -1.60 -19.67 7.55
N THR A 243 -2.03 -20.84 7.06
CA THR A 243 -2.02 -22.11 7.79
C THR A 243 -0.91 -23.01 7.23
N PHE A 244 -0.30 -23.85 8.07
CA PHE A 244 0.84 -24.70 7.71
C PHE A 244 0.57 -26.16 8.04
N ASN A 245 0.93 -27.07 7.12
CA ASN A 245 0.97 -28.52 7.33
C ASN A 245 2.37 -29.06 7.00
N GLU A 246 2.76 -30.16 7.62
CA GLU A 246 3.90 -30.98 7.17
C GLU A 246 3.43 -32.21 6.40
N VAL A 247 4.20 -32.63 5.40
CA VAL A 247 3.93 -33.78 4.54
C VAL A 247 5.18 -34.66 4.47
N ASP A 248 4.99 -35.98 4.60
CA ASP A 248 6.04 -36.98 4.38
C ASP A 248 6.07 -37.34 2.91
N MET A 249 7.15 -36.95 2.22
CA MET A 249 7.28 -37.15 0.78
C MET A 249 7.69 -38.59 0.41
N THR A 250 7.80 -39.53 1.37
CA THR A 250 8.31 -40.89 1.12
C THR A 250 7.57 -41.61 0.01
N ASN A 251 6.24 -41.65 0.05
CA ASN A 251 5.45 -42.40 -0.92
C ASN A 251 5.53 -41.77 -2.31
N LEU A 252 5.43 -40.43 -2.41
CA LEU A 252 5.59 -39.72 -3.69
C LEU A 252 7.02 -39.83 -4.25
N MET A 253 8.06 -39.76 -3.41
CA MET A 253 9.45 -39.94 -3.84
C MET A 253 9.72 -41.38 -4.30
N LYS A 254 9.12 -42.37 -3.66
CA LYS A 254 9.18 -43.77 -4.09
C LYS A 254 8.48 -43.96 -5.44
N LEU A 255 7.22 -43.55 -5.56
CA LEU A 255 6.46 -43.58 -6.82
C LEU A 255 7.25 -42.92 -7.96
N ARG A 256 7.82 -41.74 -7.71
CA ARG A 256 8.66 -41.05 -8.69
C ARG A 256 9.95 -41.83 -9.01
N SER A 257 10.57 -42.51 -8.05
CA SER A 257 11.74 -43.36 -8.31
C SER A 257 11.40 -44.59 -9.14
N ASP A 258 10.24 -45.21 -8.87
CA ASP A 258 9.77 -46.45 -9.49
C ASP A 258 9.33 -46.22 -10.96
N TYR A 259 8.66 -45.10 -11.27
CA TYR A 259 8.03 -44.87 -12.59
C TYR A 259 8.70 -43.81 -13.50
N LYS A 260 9.64 -42.99 -13.01
CA LYS A 260 10.27 -41.88 -13.78
C LYS A 260 10.73 -42.23 -15.20
N ASP A 261 11.33 -43.40 -15.40
CA ASP A 261 12.05 -43.74 -16.64
C ASP A 261 11.09 -44.35 -17.68
N GLU A 262 10.12 -45.17 -17.22
CA GLU A 262 8.98 -45.58 -18.05
C GLU A 262 8.15 -44.37 -18.49
N PHE A 263 7.87 -43.44 -17.56
CA PHE A 263 7.09 -42.23 -17.83
C PHE A 263 7.76 -41.33 -18.90
N VAL A 264 9.09 -41.16 -18.84
CA VAL A 264 9.86 -40.48 -19.90
C VAL A 264 9.73 -41.23 -21.23
N THR A 265 9.89 -42.55 -21.23
CA THR A 265 9.81 -43.39 -22.43
C THR A 265 8.44 -43.32 -23.10
N LYS A 266 7.37 -43.32 -22.30
CA LYS A 266 5.97 -43.36 -22.74
C LYS A 266 5.40 -42.00 -23.13
N HIS A 267 5.79 -40.92 -22.44
CA HIS A 267 5.18 -39.60 -22.59
C HIS A 267 6.11 -38.52 -23.15
N GLY A 268 7.41 -38.78 -23.26
CA GLY A 268 8.41 -37.82 -23.77
C GLY A 268 8.73 -36.66 -22.82
N VAL A 269 8.34 -36.76 -21.55
CA VAL A 269 8.51 -35.70 -20.53
C VAL A 269 8.93 -36.33 -19.19
N LYS A 270 9.71 -35.60 -18.40
CA LYS A 270 10.18 -36.08 -17.08
C LYS A 270 9.03 -36.05 -16.07
N LEU A 271 8.91 -37.09 -15.24
CA LEU A 271 8.03 -37.08 -14.08
C LEU A 271 8.59 -36.08 -13.04
N GLY A 272 7.95 -34.93 -12.93
CA GLY A 272 8.21 -33.94 -11.89
C GLY A 272 7.51 -34.31 -10.58
N LEU A 273 7.58 -33.39 -9.62
CA LEU A 273 6.68 -33.42 -8.44
C LEU A 273 5.50 -32.47 -8.66
N MET A 274 5.64 -31.47 -9.54
CA MET A 274 4.64 -30.41 -9.69
C MET A 274 3.32 -30.95 -10.23
N SER A 275 3.31 -31.91 -11.16
CA SER A 275 2.07 -32.54 -11.61
C SER A 275 1.28 -33.21 -10.48
N CYS A 276 1.98 -33.78 -9.47
CA CYS A 276 1.33 -34.41 -8.33
C CYS A 276 0.71 -33.37 -7.40
N PHE A 277 1.45 -32.32 -7.07
CA PHE A 277 0.90 -31.17 -6.32
C PHE A 277 -0.25 -30.46 -7.06
N VAL A 278 -0.20 -30.39 -8.39
CA VAL A 278 -1.31 -29.85 -9.21
C VAL A 278 -2.55 -30.74 -9.13
N LYS A 279 -2.45 -32.07 -9.34
CA LYS A 279 -3.63 -32.97 -9.21
C LYS A 279 -4.13 -33.05 -7.75
N ALA A 280 -3.26 -32.95 -6.76
CA ALA A 280 -3.64 -32.88 -5.36
C ALA A 280 -4.38 -31.57 -5.04
N ALA A 281 -3.89 -30.42 -5.53
CA ALA A 281 -4.56 -29.13 -5.39
C ALA A 281 -5.92 -29.10 -6.12
N VAL A 282 -6.00 -29.57 -7.37
CA VAL A 282 -7.25 -29.80 -8.11
C VAL A 282 -8.25 -30.58 -7.27
N THR A 283 -7.81 -31.72 -6.72
CA THR A 283 -8.66 -32.60 -5.89
C THR A 283 -9.12 -31.89 -4.62
N ALA A 284 -8.24 -31.11 -3.98
CA ALA A 284 -8.55 -30.33 -2.80
C ALA A 284 -9.51 -29.16 -3.08
N LEU A 285 -9.37 -28.47 -4.23
CA LEU A 285 -10.29 -27.42 -4.69
C LEU A 285 -11.69 -28.00 -4.97
N GLN A 286 -11.78 -29.14 -5.67
CA GLN A 286 -13.04 -29.85 -5.90
C GLN A 286 -13.70 -30.34 -4.59
N ASN A 287 -12.90 -30.66 -3.56
CA ASN A 287 -13.42 -31.04 -2.24
C ASN A 287 -13.77 -29.82 -1.36
N GLN A 288 -13.21 -28.64 -1.63
CA GLN A 288 -13.45 -27.39 -0.88
C GLN A 288 -13.63 -26.20 -1.86
N PRO A 289 -14.75 -26.11 -2.60
CA PRO A 289 -14.92 -25.12 -3.69
C PRO A 289 -14.79 -23.65 -3.28
N ILE A 290 -15.04 -23.34 -2.00
CA ILE A 290 -14.82 -22.02 -1.40
C ILE A 290 -13.37 -21.51 -1.55
N VAL A 291 -12.38 -22.42 -1.68
CA VAL A 291 -10.97 -22.07 -1.88
C VAL A 291 -10.66 -21.65 -3.33
N ASN A 292 -11.53 -22.00 -4.28
CA ASN A 292 -11.46 -21.58 -5.70
C ASN A 292 -12.35 -20.35 -6.01
N ALA A 293 -13.27 -20.03 -5.10
CA ALA A 293 -14.18 -18.89 -5.17
C ALA A 293 -13.47 -17.56 -4.89
N VAL A 294 -14.14 -16.44 -5.17
CA VAL A 294 -13.70 -15.07 -4.83
C VAL A 294 -14.86 -14.22 -4.36
N ILE A 295 -14.54 -13.13 -3.66
CA ILE A 295 -15.48 -12.02 -3.38
C ILE A 295 -15.44 -11.06 -4.58
N ASP A 296 -16.60 -10.66 -5.09
CA ASP A 296 -16.74 -9.58 -6.08
C ASP A 296 -17.92 -8.68 -5.68
N GLY A 297 -17.63 -7.43 -5.33
CA GLY A 297 -18.60 -6.56 -4.64
C GLY A 297 -19.09 -7.18 -3.32
N ASP A 298 -20.42 -7.35 -3.22
CA ASP A 298 -21.10 -8.03 -2.11
C ASP A 298 -21.33 -9.54 -2.37
N ASP A 299 -21.01 -10.04 -3.57
CA ASP A 299 -21.28 -11.41 -4.01
C ASP A 299 -20.05 -12.35 -3.84
N ILE A 300 -20.32 -13.65 -3.81
CA ILE A 300 -19.29 -14.71 -3.84
C ILE A 300 -19.38 -15.48 -5.15
N ILE A 301 -18.40 -15.31 -6.03
CA ILE A 301 -18.29 -16.01 -7.29
C ILE A 301 -17.53 -17.32 -7.07
N TYR A 302 -18.26 -18.44 -7.03
CA TYR A 302 -17.69 -19.78 -7.15
C TYR A 302 -17.24 -20.05 -8.57
N ARG A 303 -16.23 -20.92 -8.73
CA ARG A 303 -15.71 -21.35 -10.03
C ARG A 303 -15.59 -22.86 -10.07
N ASP A 304 -16.28 -23.47 -11.04
CA ASP A 304 -16.31 -24.93 -11.22
C ASP A 304 -15.14 -25.44 -12.10
N TYR A 305 -14.39 -24.53 -12.73
CA TYR A 305 -13.16 -24.80 -13.49
C TYR A 305 -11.91 -24.51 -12.65
N VAL A 306 -10.80 -25.20 -12.94
CA VAL A 306 -9.57 -25.11 -12.13
C VAL A 306 -8.36 -24.72 -12.99
N ASP A 307 -8.04 -23.43 -12.99
CA ASP A 307 -6.88 -22.88 -13.68
C ASP A 307 -5.74 -22.61 -12.69
N ILE A 308 -4.66 -23.39 -12.78
CA ILE A 308 -3.55 -23.31 -11.84
C ILE A 308 -2.46 -22.36 -12.35
N SER A 309 -2.37 -21.20 -11.71
CA SER A 309 -1.22 -20.31 -11.77
C SER A 309 0.01 -20.99 -11.15
N VAL A 310 1.14 -21.06 -11.86
CA VAL A 310 2.41 -21.61 -11.32
C VAL A 310 3.47 -20.52 -11.34
N ALA A 311 4.03 -20.20 -10.17
CA ALA A 311 5.05 -19.15 -10.05
C ALA A 311 6.43 -19.64 -10.58
N VAL A 312 6.99 -18.93 -11.57
CA VAL A 312 8.26 -19.24 -12.22
C VAL A 312 9.24 -18.08 -12.04
N GLY A 313 10.40 -18.36 -11.44
CA GLY A 313 11.48 -17.38 -11.28
C GLY A 313 12.35 -17.30 -12.54
N THR A 314 12.52 -16.08 -13.07
CA THR A 314 13.37 -15.78 -14.25
C THR A 314 14.45 -14.76 -13.89
N SER A 315 15.43 -14.55 -14.77
CA SER A 315 16.45 -13.50 -14.63
C SER A 315 15.87 -12.08 -14.59
N LYS A 316 14.66 -11.87 -15.10
CA LYS A 316 13.92 -10.58 -15.09
C LYS A 316 13.03 -10.42 -13.85
N GLY A 317 12.87 -11.47 -13.04
CA GLY A 317 11.99 -11.50 -11.86
C GLY A 317 11.01 -12.69 -11.87
N LEU A 318 10.05 -12.67 -10.95
CA LEU A 318 8.98 -13.67 -10.88
C LEU A 318 7.90 -13.38 -11.93
N VAL A 319 7.49 -14.41 -12.67
CA VAL A 319 6.29 -14.40 -13.52
C VAL A 319 5.37 -15.55 -13.08
N VAL A 320 4.08 -15.46 -13.39
CA VAL A 320 3.07 -16.43 -12.94
C VAL A 320 2.21 -16.86 -14.13
N PRO A 321 2.72 -17.73 -15.02
CA PRO A 321 1.91 -18.33 -16.07
C PRO A 321 0.80 -19.24 -15.51
N VAL A 322 -0.22 -19.51 -16.33
CA VAL A 322 -1.45 -20.23 -15.98
C VAL A 322 -1.58 -21.52 -16.80
N ILE A 323 -1.81 -22.63 -16.11
CA ILE A 323 -2.25 -23.90 -16.70
C ILE A 323 -3.78 -23.89 -16.69
N ARG A 324 -4.41 -23.92 -17.87
CA ARG A 324 -5.87 -24.01 -18.01
C ARG A 324 -6.38 -25.42 -17.74
N ASP A 325 -7.62 -25.56 -17.28
CA ASP A 325 -8.37 -26.83 -17.24
C ASP A 325 -7.59 -27.98 -16.57
N ALA A 326 -6.87 -27.68 -15.48
CA ALA A 326 -5.94 -28.61 -14.83
C ALA A 326 -6.64 -29.80 -14.16
N ASP A 327 -7.95 -29.69 -13.96
CA ASP A 327 -8.85 -30.78 -13.58
C ASP A 327 -8.94 -31.87 -14.67
N ASN A 328 -9.00 -31.47 -15.94
CA ASN A 328 -9.12 -32.37 -17.10
C ASN A 328 -7.78 -32.96 -17.56
N MET A 329 -6.65 -32.34 -17.21
CA MET A 329 -5.31 -32.83 -17.59
C MET A 329 -4.85 -34.05 -16.80
N ASN A 330 -4.06 -34.93 -17.44
CA ASN A 330 -3.27 -35.95 -16.73
C ASN A 330 -1.87 -35.44 -16.35
N PHE A 331 -1.11 -36.23 -15.60
CA PHE A 331 0.24 -35.86 -15.10
C PHE A 331 1.21 -35.45 -16.23
N ALA A 332 1.19 -36.14 -17.37
CA ALA A 332 2.10 -35.86 -18.48
C ALA A 332 1.74 -34.56 -19.21
N ASP A 333 0.45 -34.23 -19.30
CA ASP A 333 0.00 -32.97 -19.90
C ASP A 333 0.34 -31.78 -19.00
N ILE A 334 0.20 -31.93 -17.68
CA ILE A 334 0.64 -30.92 -16.71
C ILE A 334 2.15 -30.69 -16.77
N GLU A 335 2.98 -31.75 -16.75
CA GLU A 335 4.43 -31.58 -16.88
C GLU A 335 4.79 -30.95 -18.24
N LYS A 336 4.10 -31.29 -19.34
CA LYS A 336 4.31 -30.63 -20.65
C LYS A 336 3.94 -29.15 -20.62
N GLY A 337 2.79 -28.81 -20.06
CA GLY A 337 2.33 -27.42 -19.90
C GLY A 337 3.29 -26.59 -19.06
N ILE A 338 3.72 -27.10 -17.90
CA ILE A 338 4.73 -26.47 -17.04
C ILE A 338 6.04 -26.25 -17.79
N ASN A 339 6.56 -27.26 -18.49
CA ASN A 339 7.82 -27.14 -19.23
C ASN A 339 7.72 -26.14 -20.39
N ALA A 340 6.60 -26.10 -21.12
CA ALA A 340 6.37 -25.13 -22.19
C ALA A 340 6.27 -23.68 -21.66
N LEU A 341 5.49 -23.46 -20.60
CA LEU A 341 5.31 -22.16 -19.97
C LEU A 341 6.60 -21.67 -19.28
N ALA A 342 7.35 -22.56 -18.62
CA ALA A 342 8.64 -22.23 -18.01
C ALA A 342 9.72 -21.89 -19.05
N LYS A 343 9.70 -22.56 -20.22
CA LYS A 343 10.55 -22.18 -21.36
C LYS A 343 10.21 -20.77 -21.85
N LYS A 344 8.94 -20.51 -22.17
CA LYS A 344 8.45 -19.17 -22.58
C LYS A 344 8.78 -18.09 -21.53
N ALA A 345 8.62 -18.38 -20.24
CA ALA A 345 8.97 -17.49 -19.14
C ALA A 345 10.47 -17.10 -19.19
N THR A 346 11.35 -18.09 -19.35
CA THR A 346 12.80 -17.89 -19.40
C THR A 346 13.24 -17.12 -20.64
N GLU A 347 12.63 -17.40 -21.79
CA GLU A 347 12.85 -16.68 -23.05
C GLU A 347 12.22 -15.27 -23.06
N GLY A 348 11.26 -15.01 -22.16
CA GLY A 348 10.52 -13.75 -22.08
C GLY A 348 9.41 -13.62 -23.12
N ALA A 349 8.86 -14.75 -23.58
CA ALA A 349 7.90 -14.90 -24.68
C ALA A 349 6.52 -15.39 -24.23
N LEU A 350 6.15 -15.19 -22.95
CA LEU A 350 4.78 -15.41 -22.46
C LEU A 350 3.84 -14.31 -23.01
N SER A 351 2.62 -14.70 -23.41
CA SER A 351 1.55 -13.72 -23.67
C SER A 351 0.96 -13.16 -22.37
N ILE A 352 0.11 -12.13 -22.48
CA ILE A 352 -0.65 -11.59 -21.34
C ILE A 352 -1.71 -12.61 -20.88
N ASP A 353 -2.36 -13.28 -21.82
CA ASP A 353 -3.41 -14.29 -21.59
C ASP A 353 -2.86 -15.56 -20.93
N GLU A 354 -1.59 -15.87 -21.18
CA GLU A 354 -0.85 -16.94 -20.47
C GLU A 354 -0.55 -16.60 -19.01
N MET A 355 -0.69 -15.34 -18.56
CA MET A 355 -0.47 -14.90 -17.17
C MET A 355 -1.75 -14.43 -16.46
N ALA A 356 -2.86 -14.25 -17.18
CA ALA A 356 -4.10 -13.67 -16.65
C ALA A 356 -5.12 -14.75 -16.23
N GLY A 357 -6.00 -14.43 -15.29
CA GLY A 357 -7.24 -15.18 -15.06
C GLY A 357 -7.12 -16.63 -14.54
N GLY A 358 -5.97 -17.04 -13.97
CA GLY A 358 -5.91 -18.29 -13.20
C GLY A 358 -6.75 -18.19 -11.92
N THR A 359 -7.28 -19.31 -11.42
CA THR A 359 -8.18 -19.32 -10.25
C THR A 359 -7.44 -19.54 -8.93
N PHE A 360 -6.32 -20.29 -8.95
CA PHE A 360 -5.52 -20.61 -7.76
C PHE A 360 -4.02 -20.62 -8.09
N THR A 361 -3.16 -20.15 -7.18
CA THR A 361 -1.69 -20.14 -7.40
C THR A 361 -0.97 -21.22 -6.58
N ILE A 362 0.00 -21.89 -7.21
CA ILE A 362 1.05 -22.69 -6.56
C ILE A 362 2.39 -21.97 -6.74
N SER A 363 3.13 -21.78 -5.65
CA SER A 363 4.44 -21.15 -5.61
C SER A 363 5.45 -22.04 -4.90
N ASN A 364 6.51 -22.46 -5.61
CA ASN A 364 7.52 -23.35 -5.07
C ASN A 364 8.78 -22.58 -4.64
N GLY A 365 8.85 -22.23 -3.35
CA GLY A 365 10.05 -21.67 -2.73
C GLY A 365 11.11 -22.71 -2.38
N GLY A 366 10.76 -24.01 -2.43
CA GLY A 366 11.65 -25.12 -2.11
C GLY A 366 12.85 -25.25 -3.04
N VAL A 367 12.71 -24.86 -4.31
CA VAL A 367 13.83 -24.83 -5.28
C VAL A 367 14.94 -23.82 -4.90
N TYR A 368 14.63 -22.87 -4.02
CA TYR A 368 15.58 -21.89 -3.47
C TYR A 368 16.02 -22.24 -2.03
N GLY A 369 15.69 -23.44 -1.54
CA GLY A 369 16.01 -23.86 -0.16
C GLY A 369 15.11 -23.24 0.92
N SER A 370 13.98 -22.62 0.56
CA SER A 370 13.06 -22.04 1.56
C SER A 370 12.51 -23.12 2.49
N LEU A 371 12.54 -22.88 3.80
CA LEU A 371 12.07 -23.81 4.83
C LEU A 371 10.55 -23.69 5.04
N ILE A 372 10.10 -22.49 5.36
CA ILE A 372 8.69 -22.07 5.50
C ILE A 372 8.63 -20.60 5.06
N SER A 373 7.56 -20.20 4.39
CA SER A 373 7.26 -18.81 4.01
C SER A 373 5.76 -18.59 3.90
N THR A 374 5.33 -17.33 4.03
CA THR A 374 3.94 -16.87 3.87
C THR A 374 3.76 -16.26 2.48
N PRO A 375 3.35 -17.02 1.45
CA PRO A 375 3.14 -16.47 0.11
C PRO A 375 2.05 -15.40 0.10
N ILE A 376 2.24 -14.34 -0.70
CA ILE A 376 1.24 -13.27 -0.89
C ILE A 376 0.26 -13.69 -1.99
N ILE A 377 -1.04 -13.52 -1.73
CA ILE A 377 -2.13 -13.86 -2.65
C ILE A 377 -1.99 -13.05 -3.96
N ASN A 378 -2.28 -13.67 -5.10
CA ASN A 378 -2.20 -13.06 -6.43
C ASN A 378 -3.60 -12.58 -6.87
N PRO A 379 -3.93 -11.27 -6.85
CA PRO A 379 -5.28 -10.80 -7.16
C PRO A 379 -5.70 -11.14 -8.60
N PRO A 380 -6.96 -11.55 -8.85
CA PRO A 380 -8.10 -11.51 -7.94
C PRO A 380 -8.35 -12.81 -7.15
N GLN A 381 -7.42 -13.77 -7.13
CA GLN A 381 -7.59 -15.07 -6.45
C GLN A 381 -7.73 -14.90 -4.92
N SER A 382 -8.37 -15.86 -4.24
CA SER A 382 -8.54 -15.83 -2.78
C SER A 382 -7.55 -16.71 -1.99
N ALA A 383 -6.72 -17.52 -2.65
CA ALA A 383 -5.75 -18.39 -1.99
C ALA A 383 -4.49 -18.71 -2.82
N ILE A 384 -3.41 -19.08 -2.15
CA ILE A 384 -2.12 -19.47 -2.73
C ILE A 384 -1.41 -20.55 -1.89
N LEU A 385 -0.94 -21.61 -2.54
CA LEU A 385 -0.16 -22.70 -1.95
C LEU A 385 1.35 -22.43 -2.08
N GLY A 386 2.04 -22.31 -0.95
CA GLY A 386 3.49 -22.27 -0.85
C GLY A 386 4.08 -23.65 -0.59
N MET A 387 4.85 -24.17 -1.54
CA MET A 387 5.65 -25.40 -1.42
C MET A 387 7.09 -25.06 -1.02
N HIS A 388 7.68 -25.89 -0.15
CA HIS A 388 8.99 -25.63 0.46
C HIS A 388 10.00 -26.76 0.20
N SER A 389 11.19 -26.62 0.76
CA SER A 389 12.27 -27.59 0.60
C SER A 389 11.91 -28.94 1.21
N ILE A 390 12.19 -30.01 0.47
CA ILE A 390 12.13 -31.39 0.96
C ILE A 390 13.45 -31.64 1.70
N VAL A 391 13.37 -31.91 3.00
CA VAL A 391 14.56 -32.09 3.86
C VAL A 391 14.40 -33.38 4.66
N GLN A 392 15.44 -34.20 4.73
CA GLN A 392 15.47 -35.38 5.60
C GLN A 392 15.40 -34.95 7.07
N ARG A 393 14.39 -35.43 7.81
CA ARG A 393 14.18 -35.15 9.23
C ARG A 393 13.94 -36.44 10.02
N PRO A 394 14.31 -36.52 11.30
CA PRO A 394 13.88 -37.60 12.18
C PRO A 394 12.39 -37.44 12.50
N VAL A 395 11.59 -38.44 12.17
CA VAL A 395 10.14 -38.49 12.40
C VAL A 395 9.78 -39.79 13.09
N VAL A 396 8.83 -39.77 14.04
CA VAL A 396 8.34 -40.99 14.70
C VAL A 396 7.26 -41.63 13.81
N VAL A 397 7.52 -42.85 13.35
CA VAL A 397 6.60 -43.68 12.57
C VAL A 397 6.51 -45.04 13.25
N ASP A 398 5.31 -45.47 13.61
CA ASP A 398 5.05 -46.74 14.33
C ASP A 398 5.95 -46.94 15.57
N GLY A 399 6.16 -45.86 16.33
CA GLY A 399 7.01 -45.81 17.52
C GLY A 399 8.52 -45.73 17.26
N ASN A 400 8.97 -45.83 16.01
CA ASN A 400 10.37 -45.81 15.61
C ASN A 400 10.78 -44.43 15.08
N ILE A 401 11.97 -43.93 15.46
CA ILE A 401 12.54 -42.70 14.87
C ILE A 401 13.19 -43.07 13.52
N LEU A 402 12.59 -42.63 12.43
CA LEU A 402 13.07 -42.87 11.07
C LEU A 402 13.44 -41.56 10.37
N ALA A 403 14.42 -41.61 9.47
CA ALA A 403 14.65 -40.52 8.53
C ALA A 403 13.52 -40.47 7.50
N ARG A 404 12.88 -39.30 7.35
CA ARG A 404 11.82 -39.04 6.38
C ARG A 404 12.06 -37.75 5.60
N PRO A 405 11.87 -37.74 4.27
CA PRO A 405 11.96 -36.54 3.45
C PRO A 405 10.71 -35.69 3.67
N MET A 406 10.78 -34.70 4.57
CA MET A 406 9.63 -33.89 4.95
C MET A 406 9.58 -32.57 4.16
N MET A 407 8.40 -32.22 3.64
CA MET A 407 8.07 -30.89 3.13
C MET A 407 7.17 -30.15 4.12
N TYR A 408 7.24 -28.82 4.15
CA TYR A 408 6.20 -27.97 4.72
C TYR A 408 5.36 -27.32 3.60
N LEU A 409 4.04 -27.36 3.76
CA LEU A 409 3.09 -26.64 2.91
C LEU A 409 2.51 -25.46 3.69
N ALA A 410 2.36 -24.33 3.01
CA ALA A 410 1.69 -23.14 3.52
C ALA A 410 0.50 -22.80 2.62
N LEU A 411 -0.71 -22.70 3.15
CA LEU A 411 -1.84 -22.10 2.44
C LEU A 411 -2.05 -20.69 2.99
N THR A 412 -1.81 -19.65 2.19
CA THR A 412 -2.28 -18.30 2.51
C THR A 412 -3.61 -18.06 1.82
N TYR A 413 -4.58 -17.54 2.53
CA TYR A 413 -5.95 -17.34 2.06
C TYR A 413 -6.57 -16.05 2.61
N ASP A 414 -7.59 -15.55 1.92
CA ASP A 414 -8.39 -14.41 2.38
C ASP A 414 -9.43 -14.87 3.41
N HIS A 415 -9.21 -14.53 4.68
CA HIS A 415 -10.08 -14.93 5.79
C HIS A 415 -11.43 -14.18 5.81
N ARG A 416 -11.71 -13.29 4.84
CA ARG A 416 -13.05 -12.77 4.57
C ARG A 416 -13.95 -13.81 3.87
N LEU A 417 -13.36 -14.80 3.20
CA LEU A 417 -14.07 -15.79 2.38
C LEU A 417 -13.85 -17.23 2.87
N ILE A 418 -12.62 -17.56 3.27
CA ILE A 418 -12.20 -18.92 3.59
C ILE A 418 -11.92 -18.99 5.10
N ASP A 419 -12.69 -19.80 5.82
CA ASP A 419 -12.48 -20.02 7.25
C ASP A 419 -11.35 -21.03 7.53
N GLY A 420 -10.81 -20.98 8.75
CA GLY A 420 -9.66 -21.81 9.16
C GLY A 420 -9.90 -23.32 9.11
N ARG A 421 -11.16 -23.78 9.21
CA ARG A 421 -11.50 -25.21 9.08
C ARG A 421 -11.33 -25.68 7.64
N GLU A 422 -11.84 -24.91 6.70
CA GLU A 422 -11.83 -25.19 5.27
C GLU A 422 -10.39 -25.12 4.73
N ALA A 423 -9.58 -24.16 5.21
CA ALA A 423 -8.15 -24.11 4.96
C ALA A 423 -7.38 -25.33 5.49
N VAL A 424 -7.69 -25.81 6.71
CA VAL A 424 -7.10 -27.02 7.29
C VAL A 424 -7.54 -28.27 6.53
N TYR A 425 -8.81 -28.38 6.15
CA TYR A 425 -9.32 -29.49 5.33
C TYR A 425 -8.68 -29.51 3.93
N PHE A 426 -8.47 -28.35 3.31
CA PHE A 426 -7.76 -28.24 2.04
C PHE A 426 -6.30 -28.74 2.13
N LEU A 427 -5.52 -28.22 3.08
CA LEU A 427 -4.13 -28.66 3.29
C LEU A 427 -4.03 -30.13 3.74
N ARG A 428 -5.02 -30.62 4.50
CA ARG A 428 -5.13 -32.03 4.82
C ARG A 428 -5.44 -32.86 3.58
N ARG A 429 -6.35 -32.41 2.69
CA ARG A 429 -6.70 -33.17 1.49
C ARG A 429 -5.51 -33.30 0.53
N ILE A 430 -4.66 -32.28 0.42
CA ILE A 430 -3.39 -32.38 -0.33
C ILE A 430 -2.48 -33.45 0.30
N LYS A 431 -2.25 -33.39 1.63
CA LYS A 431 -1.47 -34.40 2.35
C LYS A 431 -2.02 -35.82 2.17
N ASP A 432 -3.33 -35.98 2.26
CA ASP A 432 -4.06 -37.25 2.15
C ASP A 432 -4.24 -37.71 0.68
N VAL A 433 -3.62 -37.05 -0.31
CA VAL A 433 -3.47 -37.52 -1.71
C VAL A 433 -2.05 -38.03 -2.00
N GLU A 434 -1.07 -37.72 -1.15
CA GLU A 434 0.34 -38.13 -1.34
C GLU A 434 0.76 -39.35 -0.49
N ASN A 435 -0.14 -39.85 0.36
CA ASN A 435 0.00 -41.08 1.15
C ASN A 435 -0.53 -42.30 0.39
#